data_AF-A0A7W4HH77-F1
#
_entry.id   AF-A0A7W4HH77-F1
#
_cell.length_a   1.000
_cell.length_b   1.000
_cell.length_c   1.000
_cell.angle_alpha   90.00
_cell.angle_beta   90.00
_cell.angle_gamma   90.00
#
_symmetry.space_group_name_H-M   'P 1'
#
loop_
_entity.id
_entity.type
_entity.pdbx_description
1 polymer ?
#
loop_
_entity_poly.entity_id
_entity_poly.type
_entity_poly.pdbx_seq_one_letter_code
_entity_poly.pdbx_strand_id
1 'polypeptide(L)'
;MKHSPEYVEFKKDAEKIAKAGLDITKSGAKLGRKLTKQGGREISKLSEKAYSNLRERRAALKKETKKKLIIALAAASTTGGVGILYTTQTPEKEKNTPKTEQLQNTTEKQHEQINEKEVASYKQLSSKKFGTKLLKTKPSGIQLVEKKEKKDKLILHNFPKDNEVAGRVMRCLRRKALTDEAEKKYGIPQNLLLAMMAQEGLGDPTLPNIMRRKTDEKTGQKKITQSDGGLGLIHIQGANAEDYGLKVIQTKPGEKNSRAMQDTILGKKILSLYEHTQDTNKLAKYDDRWNPVLAVDVAARFLRDMYERYGADKGKDAWIYALNRYSGRKRTDYATKVISYWTLLDQYEYGEKSQIPDFSKEVNDVVKKYTADTSRITTLKNKVDSVSIELNGTPGGFKKYLEYFTNELNQYGFEAYKKHNPTPQNQ
;
A
#
# COMPACT_ATOMS: atom_id res chain seq x y z
N MET A 1 6.99 14.31 17.93
CA MET A 1 6.35 13.11 18.49
C MET A 1 7.09 12.49 19.70
N LYS A 2 8.42 12.25 19.68
CA LYS A 2 9.11 11.62 20.83
C LYS A 2 9.16 12.45 22.13
N HIS A 3 8.73 13.72 22.08
CA HIS A 3 8.81 14.67 23.19
C HIS A 3 7.47 15.34 23.54
N SER A 4 6.33 14.84 23.04
CA SER A 4 5.03 15.38 23.45
C SER A 4 4.61 14.77 24.80
N PRO A 5 3.99 15.56 25.70
CA PRO A 5 3.48 15.06 26.98
C PRO A 5 2.56 13.83 26.82
N GLU A 6 1.77 13.81 25.76
CA GLU A 6 0.83 12.74 25.43
C GLU A 6 1.54 11.45 25.01
N TYR A 7 2.68 11.55 24.33
CA TYR A 7 3.52 10.39 23.98
C TYR A 7 4.21 9.80 25.21
N VAL A 8 4.60 10.65 26.17
CA VAL A 8 5.15 10.21 27.46
C VAL A 8 4.08 9.52 28.30
N GLU A 9 2.85 10.04 28.34
CA GLU A 9 1.71 9.37 28.97
C GLU A 9 1.40 8.02 28.31
N PHE A 10 1.35 7.97 26.98
CA PHE A 10 1.12 6.74 26.24
C PHE A 10 2.16 5.66 26.57
N LYS A 11 3.44 6.04 26.68
CA LYS A 11 4.51 5.11 27.07
C LYS A 11 4.32 4.57 28.49
N LYS A 12 3.97 5.44 29.45
CA LYS A 12 3.65 5.04 30.83
C LYS A 12 2.45 4.08 30.88
N ASP A 13 1.41 4.33 30.11
CA ASP A 13 0.23 3.46 30.07
C ASP A 13 0.50 2.12 29.35
N ALA A 14 1.33 2.12 28.30
CA ALA A 14 1.81 0.90 27.66
C ALA A 14 2.67 0.04 28.61
N GLU A 15 3.54 0.67 29.41
CA GLU A 15 4.32 0.01 30.45
C GLU A 15 3.43 -0.56 31.56
N LYS A 16 2.38 0.16 31.99
CA LYS A 16 1.37 -0.38 32.92
C LYS A 16 0.65 -1.60 32.36
N ILE A 17 0.30 -1.60 31.06
CA ILE A 17 -0.35 -2.74 30.39
C ILE A 17 0.61 -3.94 30.30
N ALA A 18 1.89 -3.70 29.99
CA ALA A 18 2.91 -4.74 29.95
C ALA A 18 3.17 -5.33 31.34
N LYS A 19 3.24 -4.49 32.38
CA LYS A 19 3.38 -4.90 33.78
C LYS A 19 2.17 -5.69 34.27
N ALA A 20 0.95 -5.24 33.96
CA ALA A 20 -0.27 -6.00 34.22
C ALA A 20 -0.28 -7.35 33.48
N GLY A 21 0.30 -7.43 32.28
CA GLY A 21 0.50 -8.68 31.55
C GLY A 21 1.54 -9.63 32.16
N LEU A 22 2.64 -9.09 32.71
CA LEU A 22 3.65 -9.84 33.45
C LEU A 22 3.13 -10.34 34.80
N ASP A 23 2.29 -9.56 35.47
CA ASP A 23 1.62 -9.98 36.70
C ASP A 23 0.66 -11.15 36.48
N ILE A 24 0.10 -11.34 35.26
CA ILE A 24 -0.65 -12.56 34.88
C ILE A 24 0.24 -13.81 34.96
N THR A 25 1.47 -13.71 34.43
CA THR A 25 2.40 -14.85 34.41
C THR A 25 2.95 -15.19 35.80
N LYS A 26 3.23 -14.17 36.62
CA LYS A 26 3.67 -14.36 38.01
C LYS A 26 2.56 -14.83 38.93
N SER A 27 1.33 -14.32 38.76
CA SER A 27 0.18 -14.74 39.57
C SER A 27 -0.29 -16.15 39.20
N GLY A 28 -0.25 -16.53 37.92
CA GLY A 28 -0.47 -17.91 37.47
C GLY A 28 0.56 -18.89 38.04
N ALA A 29 1.84 -18.51 38.05
CA ALA A 29 2.91 -19.32 38.63
C ALA A 29 2.81 -19.44 40.17
N LYS A 30 2.33 -18.40 40.87
CA LYS A 30 2.10 -18.40 42.32
C LYS A 30 0.84 -19.17 42.71
N LEU A 31 -0.20 -19.16 41.87
CA LEU A 31 -1.39 -20.02 41.98
C LEU A 31 -1.01 -21.49 41.78
N GLY A 32 -0.17 -21.77 40.77
CA GLY A 32 0.40 -23.10 40.50
C GLY A 32 1.10 -23.72 41.70
N ARG A 33 1.83 -22.91 42.49
CA ARG A 33 2.51 -23.36 43.72
C ARG A 33 1.59 -23.50 44.94
N LYS A 34 0.43 -22.84 44.96
CA LYS A 34 -0.58 -23.01 46.04
C LYS A 34 -1.55 -24.16 45.77
N LEU A 35 -1.67 -24.63 44.52
CA LEU A 35 -2.51 -25.76 44.12
C LEU A 35 -2.11 -27.12 44.73
N THR A 36 -0.93 -27.22 45.37
CA THR A 36 -0.48 -28.47 46.02
C THR A 36 -0.98 -28.62 47.46
N LYS A 37 -1.66 -27.63 48.07
CA LYS A 37 -2.24 -27.77 49.41
C LYS A 37 -3.56 -26.98 49.53
N GLN A 38 -4.66 -27.74 49.64
CA GLN A 38 -6.05 -27.35 50.01
C GLN A 38 -6.95 -26.64 48.96
N GLY A 39 -8.15 -27.21 48.78
CA GLY A 39 -9.40 -26.45 48.53
C GLY A 39 -9.69 -25.94 47.13
N GLY A 40 -9.71 -26.81 46.11
CA GLY A 40 -9.84 -26.41 44.68
C GLY A 40 -11.14 -25.71 44.23
N ARG A 41 -12.25 -25.79 44.97
CA ARG A 41 -13.55 -25.24 44.53
C ARG A 41 -13.79 -23.76 44.89
N GLU A 42 -13.39 -23.30 46.07
CA GLU A 42 -13.57 -21.89 46.46
C GLU A 42 -12.54 -20.98 45.77
N ILE A 43 -11.34 -21.50 45.51
CA ILE A 43 -10.27 -20.77 44.83
C ILE A 43 -10.55 -20.62 43.33
N SER A 44 -11.23 -21.59 42.70
CA SER A 44 -11.68 -21.47 41.30
C SER A 44 -12.60 -20.26 41.11
N LYS A 45 -13.59 -20.07 41.99
CA LYS A 45 -14.51 -18.92 41.96
C LYS A 45 -13.80 -17.58 42.22
N LEU A 46 -12.84 -17.54 43.15
CA LEU A 46 -12.03 -16.35 43.41
C LEU A 46 -11.09 -16.01 42.23
N SER A 47 -10.54 -17.04 41.57
CA SER A 47 -9.67 -16.88 40.40
C SER A 47 -10.45 -16.37 39.18
N GLU A 48 -11.66 -16.87 38.94
CA GLU A 48 -12.53 -16.41 37.85
C GLU A 48 -12.99 -14.97 38.07
N LYS A 49 -13.39 -14.62 39.30
CA LYS A 49 -13.79 -13.24 39.64
C LYS A 49 -12.62 -12.25 39.55
N ALA A 50 -11.40 -12.67 39.93
CA ALA A 50 -10.20 -11.88 39.74
C ALA A 50 -9.86 -11.72 38.24
N TYR A 51 -9.98 -12.79 37.46
CA TYR A 51 -9.71 -12.78 36.02
C TYR A 51 -10.74 -11.94 35.24
N SER A 52 -12.03 -12.00 35.60
CA SER A 52 -13.09 -11.20 34.98
C SER A 52 -12.90 -9.71 35.27
N ASN A 53 -12.68 -9.34 36.53
CA ASN A 53 -12.43 -7.95 36.93
C ASN A 53 -11.17 -7.38 36.26
N LEU A 54 -10.11 -8.19 36.12
CA LEU A 54 -8.88 -7.79 35.42
C LEU A 54 -9.07 -7.70 33.89
N ARG A 55 -9.89 -8.57 33.29
CA ARG A 55 -10.23 -8.52 31.86
C ARG A 55 -11.04 -7.28 31.53
N GLU A 56 -12.01 -6.94 32.36
CA GLU A 56 -12.79 -5.71 32.26
C GLU A 56 -11.92 -4.47 32.45
N ARG A 57 -11.03 -4.47 33.45
CA ARG A 57 -10.06 -3.37 33.65
C ARG A 57 -9.10 -3.22 32.47
N ARG A 58 -8.67 -4.32 31.85
CA ARG A 58 -7.84 -4.30 30.63
C ARG A 58 -8.62 -3.79 29.41
N ALA A 59 -9.91 -4.10 29.31
CA ALA A 59 -10.78 -3.58 28.25
C ALA A 59 -11.03 -2.07 28.43
N ALA A 60 -11.28 -1.62 29.66
CA ALA A 60 -11.43 -0.21 30.02
C ALA A 60 -10.15 0.59 29.72
N LEU A 61 -8.98 0.09 30.15
CA LEU A 61 -7.69 0.70 29.85
C LEU A 61 -7.42 0.75 28.34
N LYS A 62 -7.71 -0.31 27.58
CA LYS A 62 -7.59 -0.28 26.10
C LYS A 62 -8.50 0.79 25.47
N LYS A 63 -9.72 0.96 25.97
CA LYS A 63 -10.67 1.96 25.49
C LYS A 63 -10.18 3.38 25.80
N GLU A 64 -9.63 3.59 26.99
CA GLU A 64 -9.08 4.87 27.43
C GLU A 64 -7.78 5.23 26.68
N THR A 65 -6.85 4.28 26.51
CA THR A 65 -5.64 4.46 25.69
C THR A 65 -5.99 4.75 24.22
N LYS A 66 -7.03 4.11 23.67
CA LYS A 66 -7.54 4.40 22.32
C LYS A 66 -8.06 5.84 22.22
N LYS A 67 -8.79 6.33 23.24
CA LYS A 67 -9.29 7.71 23.31
C LYS A 67 -8.14 8.72 23.39
N LYS A 68 -7.15 8.49 24.27
CA LYS A 68 -5.97 9.36 24.40
C LYS A 68 -5.09 9.37 23.15
N LEU A 69 -4.96 8.23 22.46
CA LEU A 69 -4.24 8.15 21.18
C LEU A 69 -4.93 8.96 20.08
N ILE A 70 -6.26 8.98 20.03
CA ILE A 70 -7.03 9.81 19.09
C ILE A 70 -6.81 11.30 19.38
N ILE A 71 -6.79 11.70 20.67
CA ILE A 71 -6.50 13.08 21.08
C ILE A 71 -5.05 13.47 20.72
N ALA A 72 -4.08 12.60 20.98
CA ALA A 72 -2.68 12.84 20.61
C ALA A 72 -2.47 12.91 19.08
N LEU A 73 -3.22 12.12 18.31
CA LEU A 73 -3.23 12.19 16.85
C LEU A 73 -3.86 13.51 16.34
N ALA A 74 -4.87 14.04 17.04
CA ALA A 74 -5.46 15.34 16.75
C ALA A 74 -4.52 16.52 17.11
N ALA A 75 -3.75 16.41 18.19
CA ALA A 75 -2.76 17.41 18.61
C ALA A 75 -1.47 17.37 17.76
N ALA A 76 -1.08 16.19 17.25
CA ALA A 76 0.07 16.08 16.35
C ALA A 76 -0.19 16.64 14.94
N SER A 77 -1.46 16.85 14.55
CA SER A 77 -1.83 17.52 13.29
C SER A 77 -1.79 19.04 13.34
N THR A 78 -1.71 19.68 14.51
CA THR A 78 -1.66 21.14 14.64
C THR A 78 -0.24 21.72 14.72
N THR A 79 0.80 20.88 14.85
CA THR A 79 2.20 21.32 15.02
C THR A 79 3.07 21.16 13.77
N GLY A 80 2.46 20.98 12.60
CA GLY A 80 3.13 20.92 11.30
C GLY A 80 2.58 21.96 10.31
N GLY A 81 2.86 23.23 10.55
CA GLY A 81 2.83 24.28 9.51
C GLY A 81 1.57 25.14 9.43
N VAL A 82 1.74 26.39 9.88
CA VAL A 82 0.96 27.62 9.63
C VAL A 82 -0.43 27.69 10.30
N GLY A 83 -0.49 28.54 11.33
CA GLY A 83 -1.68 28.79 12.11
C GLY A 83 -2.75 29.57 11.37
N ILE A 84 -4.00 29.30 11.72
CA ILE A 84 -5.11 30.25 11.56
C ILE A 84 -5.83 30.27 12.90
N LEU A 85 -5.82 31.44 13.53
CA LEU A 85 -6.64 31.76 14.68
C LEU A 85 -8.12 31.52 14.33
N TYR A 86 -8.84 30.88 15.24
CA TYR A 86 -10.30 30.90 15.22
C TYR A 86 -10.77 32.32 15.55
N THR A 87 -11.26 33.05 14.55
CA THR A 87 -12.25 34.10 14.77
C THR A 87 -13.56 33.65 14.13
N THR A 88 -14.54 33.42 14.99
CA THR A 88 -15.94 33.19 14.61
C THR A 88 -16.53 34.48 14.05
N GLN A 89 -16.81 34.52 12.75
CA GLN A 89 -17.82 35.44 12.19
C GLN A 89 -18.73 34.67 11.23
N THR A 90 -20.00 34.67 11.62
CA THR A 90 -21.20 34.22 10.88
C THR A 90 -21.39 35.10 9.63
N PRO A 91 -22.09 34.62 8.58
CA PRO A 91 -21.88 35.08 7.21
C PRO A 91 -22.77 36.27 6.84
N GLU A 92 -22.20 37.22 6.10
CA GLU A 92 -22.97 38.14 5.27
C GLU A 92 -23.16 37.53 3.87
N LYS A 93 -24.43 37.56 3.45
CA LYS A 93 -24.87 37.22 2.10
C LYS A 93 -24.37 38.29 1.14
N GLU A 94 -23.87 37.89 -0.03
CA GLU A 94 -24.12 38.67 -1.23
C GLU A 94 -24.16 37.83 -2.50
N LYS A 95 -25.11 38.21 -3.37
CA LYS A 95 -25.46 37.59 -4.64
C LYS A 95 -24.56 38.16 -5.75
N ASN A 96 -24.19 37.31 -6.69
CA ASN A 96 -24.36 37.45 -8.14
C ASN A 96 -23.21 36.77 -8.89
N THR A 97 -23.57 35.84 -9.77
CA THR A 97 -22.69 35.36 -10.85
C THR A 97 -23.47 35.47 -12.15
N PRO A 98 -22.92 36.09 -13.21
CA PRO A 98 -23.52 36.04 -14.54
C PRO A 98 -23.22 34.70 -15.23
N LYS A 99 -24.20 34.28 -16.05
CA LYS A 99 -24.17 33.13 -16.95
C LYS A 99 -23.11 33.30 -18.05
N THR A 100 -22.38 32.22 -18.37
CA THR A 100 -21.96 31.97 -19.75
C THR A 100 -21.85 30.46 -20.05
N GLU A 101 -22.70 30.06 -21.00
CA GLU A 101 -22.54 29.07 -22.09
C GLU A 101 -22.12 27.61 -21.82
N GLN A 102 -23.08 26.74 -22.14
CA GLN A 102 -22.95 25.31 -22.36
C GLN A 102 -22.14 25.02 -23.62
N LEU A 103 -21.16 24.12 -23.52
CA LEU A 103 -20.61 23.40 -24.66
C LEU A 103 -20.79 21.88 -24.45
N GLN A 104 -21.19 21.22 -25.53
CA GLN A 104 -21.94 19.98 -25.59
C GLN A 104 -21.23 18.72 -25.04
N ASN A 105 -22.02 17.98 -24.24
CA ASN A 105 -21.81 16.61 -23.80
C ASN A 105 -21.85 15.61 -24.96
N THR A 106 -20.72 14.96 -25.27
CA THR A 106 -20.74 13.72 -26.07
C THR A 106 -19.81 12.62 -25.52
N THR A 107 -18.93 12.91 -24.55
CA THR A 107 -17.95 11.95 -24.01
C THR A 107 -18.42 11.20 -22.75
N GLU A 108 -19.43 11.70 -22.04
CA GLU A 108 -19.85 11.17 -20.73
C GLU A 108 -20.52 9.79 -20.80
N LYS A 109 -21.27 9.50 -21.87
CA LYS A 109 -22.06 8.25 -21.97
C LYS A 109 -21.21 6.99 -22.18
N GLN A 110 -20.05 7.09 -22.82
CA GLN A 110 -19.16 5.93 -23.00
C GLN A 110 -18.35 5.64 -21.72
N HIS A 111 -18.00 6.66 -20.93
CA HIS A 111 -17.35 6.46 -19.65
C HIS A 111 -18.30 5.90 -18.58
N GLU A 112 -19.58 6.30 -18.56
CA GLU A 112 -20.55 5.77 -17.59
C GLU A 112 -20.83 4.27 -17.73
N GLN A 113 -20.98 3.75 -18.96
CA GLN A 113 -21.27 2.32 -19.19
C GLN A 113 -20.08 1.40 -18.93
N ILE A 114 -18.84 1.88 -19.08
CA ILE A 114 -17.64 1.12 -18.73
C ILE A 114 -17.51 1.03 -17.20
N ASN A 115 -17.82 2.12 -16.50
CA ASN A 115 -17.65 2.23 -15.04
C ASN A 115 -18.58 1.31 -14.23
N GLU A 116 -19.87 1.17 -14.56
CA GLU A 116 -20.75 0.27 -13.81
C GLU A 116 -20.38 -1.21 -13.97
N LYS A 117 -19.91 -1.58 -15.17
CA LYS A 117 -19.50 -2.96 -15.48
C LYS A 117 -18.23 -3.37 -14.74
N GLU A 118 -17.26 -2.46 -14.58
CA GLU A 118 -16.02 -2.76 -13.84
C GLU A 118 -16.25 -2.90 -12.33
N VAL A 119 -17.10 -2.06 -11.75
CA VAL A 119 -17.50 -2.14 -10.32
C VAL A 119 -18.26 -3.43 -10.03
N ALA A 120 -19.17 -3.82 -10.94
CA ALA A 120 -19.85 -5.10 -10.85
C ALA A 120 -18.85 -6.28 -10.95
N SER A 121 -17.84 -6.16 -11.81
CA SER A 121 -16.84 -7.22 -12.05
C SER A 121 -15.99 -7.54 -10.80
N TYR A 122 -15.46 -6.53 -10.08
CA TYR A 122 -14.63 -6.86 -8.90
C TYR A 122 -15.49 -7.43 -7.77
N LYS A 123 -16.71 -6.90 -7.53
CA LYS A 123 -17.61 -7.44 -6.50
C LYS A 123 -17.95 -8.90 -6.78
N GLN A 124 -18.24 -9.23 -8.04
CA GLN A 124 -18.49 -10.60 -8.49
C GLN A 124 -17.27 -11.53 -8.32
N LEU A 125 -16.05 -11.06 -8.58
CA LEU A 125 -14.84 -11.87 -8.40
C LEU A 125 -14.37 -11.93 -6.94
N SER A 126 -14.69 -10.92 -6.13
CA SER A 126 -14.35 -10.88 -4.71
C SER A 126 -15.05 -11.97 -3.89
N SER A 127 -16.23 -12.41 -4.30
CA SER A 127 -16.98 -13.49 -3.65
C SER A 127 -16.53 -14.90 -4.06
N LYS A 128 -15.81 -15.04 -5.18
CA LYS A 128 -15.27 -16.34 -5.64
C LYS A 128 -13.98 -16.70 -4.88
N LYS A 129 -13.60 -17.97 -4.83
CA LYS A 129 -12.32 -18.40 -4.26
C LYS A 129 -11.39 -18.88 -5.37
N PHE A 130 -10.18 -18.35 -5.43
CA PHE A 130 -9.12 -18.84 -6.31
C PHE A 130 -8.42 -20.05 -5.69
N GLY A 131 -8.23 -20.01 -4.36
CA GLY A 131 -7.50 -21.04 -3.64
C GLY A 131 -5.99 -20.84 -3.70
N THR A 132 -5.32 -21.09 -2.56
CA THR A 132 -3.88 -20.82 -2.40
C THR A 132 -3.01 -21.55 -3.43
N LYS A 133 -3.38 -22.75 -3.88
CA LYS A 133 -2.62 -23.50 -4.90
C LYS A 133 -2.56 -22.74 -6.23
N LEU A 134 -3.70 -22.23 -6.70
CA LEU A 134 -3.78 -21.43 -7.92
C LEU A 134 -3.01 -20.12 -7.75
N LEU A 135 -3.25 -19.40 -6.66
CA LEU A 135 -2.61 -18.12 -6.37
C LEU A 135 -1.09 -18.24 -6.21
N LYS A 136 -0.55 -19.38 -5.79
CA LYS A 136 0.91 -19.59 -5.69
C LYS A 136 1.57 -20.00 -7.01
N THR A 137 0.81 -20.17 -8.08
CA THR A 137 1.34 -20.55 -9.39
C THR A 137 1.66 -19.31 -10.21
N LYS A 138 2.93 -19.17 -10.65
CA LYS A 138 3.36 -18.10 -11.55
C LYS A 138 2.68 -18.28 -12.93
N PRO A 139 2.15 -17.21 -13.55
CA PRO A 139 1.58 -17.30 -14.89
C PRO A 139 2.65 -17.71 -15.92
N SER A 140 2.29 -18.66 -16.79
CA SER A 140 3.14 -19.14 -17.89
C SER A 140 3.22 -18.14 -19.04
N GLY A 141 4.31 -18.17 -19.81
CA GLY A 141 4.44 -17.38 -21.05
C GLY A 141 4.82 -15.91 -20.85
N ILE A 142 4.94 -15.43 -19.62
CA ILE A 142 5.49 -14.10 -19.34
C ILE A 142 7.02 -14.20 -19.42
N GLN A 143 7.57 -13.65 -20.50
CA GLN A 143 9.00 -13.66 -20.78
C GLN A 143 9.47 -12.25 -21.11
N LEU A 144 10.75 -11.99 -20.83
CA LEU A 144 11.42 -10.77 -21.29
C LEU A 144 11.64 -10.88 -22.78
N VAL A 145 11.20 -9.87 -23.52
CA VAL A 145 11.50 -9.72 -24.94
C VAL A 145 12.70 -8.79 -25.06
N GLU A 146 13.84 -9.33 -25.49
CA GLU A 146 15.03 -8.50 -25.72
C GLU A 146 14.76 -7.55 -26.90
N LYS A 147 14.62 -6.26 -26.61
CA LYS A 147 14.65 -5.23 -27.66
C LYS A 147 16.09 -5.09 -28.17
N LYS A 148 16.27 -5.36 -29.47
CA LYS A 148 17.51 -5.06 -30.21
C LYS A 148 17.62 -3.58 -30.61
N GLU A 149 16.54 -2.81 -30.44
CA GLU A 149 16.44 -1.42 -30.88
C GLU A 149 17.14 -0.45 -29.93
N LYS A 150 17.54 0.70 -30.48
CA LYS A 150 18.09 1.83 -29.73
C LYS A 150 17.06 2.31 -28.71
N LYS A 151 17.49 2.52 -27.46
CA LYS A 151 16.61 3.08 -26.42
C LYS A 151 16.08 4.44 -26.85
N ASP A 152 14.77 4.62 -26.73
CA ASP A 152 14.12 5.91 -26.95
C ASP A 152 14.72 6.98 -26.04
N LYS A 153 14.88 8.19 -26.57
CA LYS A 153 15.29 9.37 -25.80
C LYS A 153 14.05 10.05 -25.24
N LEU A 154 13.80 9.89 -23.95
CA LEU A 154 12.72 10.56 -23.22
C LEU A 154 13.30 11.67 -22.33
N ILE A 155 12.87 12.90 -22.55
CA ILE A 155 13.18 14.06 -21.70
C ILE A 155 11.91 14.47 -20.97
N LEU A 156 12.00 14.68 -19.65
CA LEU A 156 10.89 15.09 -18.80
C LEU A 156 11.07 16.54 -18.39
N HIS A 157 10.06 17.37 -18.61
CA HIS A 157 10.01 18.76 -18.16
C HIS A 157 8.93 18.93 -17.10
N ASN A 158 9.22 19.76 -16.09
CA ASN A 158 8.30 20.11 -15.00
C ASN A 158 7.76 18.91 -14.20
N PHE A 159 8.42 17.75 -14.26
CA PHE A 159 8.02 16.59 -13.47
C PHE A 159 8.24 16.86 -11.98
N PRO A 160 7.26 16.62 -11.09
CA PRO A 160 7.42 16.90 -9.67
C PRO A 160 8.50 16.03 -9.02
N LYS A 161 9.07 16.52 -7.91
CA LYS A 161 10.14 15.81 -7.19
C LYS A 161 9.65 14.49 -6.59
N ASP A 162 10.59 13.55 -6.42
CA ASP A 162 10.27 12.21 -5.97
C ASP A 162 9.67 12.09 -4.57
N ASN A 163 9.99 13.05 -3.71
CA ASN A 163 9.50 13.11 -2.35
C ASN A 163 8.10 13.75 -2.23
N GLU A 164 7.59 14.38 -3.29
CA GLU A 164 6.25 14.98 -3.32
C GLU A 164 5.18 13.94 -3.61
N VAL A 165 4.01 14.06 -2.96
CA VAL A 165 2.87 13.14 -3.16
C VAL A 165 2.45 13.09 -4.64
N ALA A 166 2.36 14.25 -5.30
CA ALA A 166 2.02 14.34 -6.71
C ALA A 166 3.05 13.61 -7.59
N GLY A 167 4.35 13.83 -7.36
CA GLY A 167 5.41 13.15 -8.11
C GLY A 167 5.36 11.63 -7.99
N ARG A 168 5.08 11.12 -6.77
CA ARG A 168 4.90 9.68 -6.53
C ARG A 168 3.71 9.11 -7.32
N VAL A 169 2.55 9.77 -7.21
CA VAL A 169 1.33 9.35 -7.90
C VAL A 169 1.53 9.36 -9.41
N MET A 170 2.09 10.45 -9.96
CA MET A 170 2.33 10.58 -11.40
C MET A 170 3.28 9.51 -11.96
N ARG A 171 4.34 9.14 -11.21
CA ARG A 171 5.19 8.01 -11.62
C ARG A 171 4.50 6.67 -11.53
N CYS A 172 3.58 6.48 -10.59
CA CYS A 172 2.82 5.24 -10.48
C CYS A 172 1.80 5.12 -11.63
N LEU A 173 1.14 6.23 -12.01
CA LEU A 173 0.14 6.25 -13.09
C LEU A 173 0.66 5.64 -14.41
N ARG A 174 1.97 5.72 -14.68
CA ARG A 174 2.59 5.06 -15.86
C ARG A 174 2.47 3.53 -15.88
N ARG A 175 2.13 2.92 -14.75
CA ARG A 175 1.91 1.47 -14.58
C ARG A 175 0.42 1.14 -14.36
N LYS A 176 -0.48 2.11 -14.52
CA LYS A 176 -1.92 1.93 -14.27
C LYS A 176 -2.54 0.82 -15.11
N ALA A 177 -2.23 0.75 -16.41
CA ALA A 177 -2.73 -0.33 -17.27
C ALA A 177 -2.39 -1.74 -16.73
N LEU A 178 -1.21 -1.89 -16.11
CA LEU A 178 -0.80 -3.16 -15.49
C LEU A 178 -1.54 -3.44 -14.18
N THR A 179 -1.71 -2.43 -13.31
CA THR A 179 -2.44 -2.61 -12.06
C THR A 179 -3.92 -2.86 -12.30
N ASP A 180 -4.55 -2.16 -13.23
CA ASP A 180 -5.96 -2.34 -13.59
C ASP A 180 -6.21 -3.78 -14.07
N GLU A 181 -5.33 -4.30 -14.93
CA GLU A 181 -5.41 -5.68 -15.44
C GLU A 181 -5.25 -6.71 -14.31
N ALA A 182 -4.30 -6.50 -13.39
CA ALA A 182 -4.11 -7.39 -12.24
C ALA A 182 -5.29 -7.31 -11.26
N GLU A 183 -5.79 -6.11 -10.98
CA GLU A 183 -6.93 -5.89 -10.09
C GLU A 183 -8.19 -6.58 -10.60
N LYS A 184 -8.47 -6.43 -11.89
CA LYS A 184 -9.57 -7.11 -12.58
C LYS A 184 -9.46 -8.63 -12.44
N LYS A 185 -8.30 -9.22 -12.73
CA LYS A 185 -8.12 -10.68 -12.71
C LYS A 185 -8.33 -11.31 -11.34
N TYR A 186 -7.86 -10.64 -10.30
CA TYR A 186 -7.88 -11.19 -8.95
C TYR A 186 -9.01 -10.60 -8.10
N GLY A 187 -9.95 -9.85 -8.70
CA GLY A 187 -11.09 -9.23 -8.02
C GLY A 187 -10.66 -8.31 -6.89
N ILE A 188 -9.59 -7.53 -7.09
CA ILE A 188 -9.08 -6.55 -6.14
C ILE A 188 -9.76 -5.20 -6.45
N PRO A 189 -10.11 -4.39 -5.44
CA PRO A 189 -10.67 -3.06 -5.65
C PRO A 189 -9.76 -2.20 -6.53
N GLN A 190 -10.38 -1.45 -7.42
CA GLN A 190 -9.68 -0.61 -8.39
C GLN A 190 -8.78 0.43 -7.70
N ASN A 191 -7.62 0.70 -8.28
CA ASN A 191 -6.57 1.60 -7.79
C ASN A 191 -5.90 1.18 -6.46
N LEU A 192 -6.25 0.03 -5.86
CA LEU A 192 -5.65 -0.43 -4.62
C LEU A 192 -4.19 -0.83 -4.78
N LEU A 193 -3.85 -1.61 -5.82
CA LEU A 193 -2.46 -1.99 -6.11
C LEU A 193 -1.63 -0.77 -6.51
N LEU A 194 -2.22 0.17 -7.24
CA LEU A 194 -1.55 1.41 -7.62
C LEU A 194 -1.26 2.29 -6.38
N ALA A 195 -2.19 2.35 -5.43
CA ALA A 195 -1.99 3.02 -4.15
C ALA A 195 -0.90 2.35 -3.30
N MET A 196 -0.84 1.01 -3.30
CA MET A 196 0.27 0.26 -2.68
C MET A 196 1.60 0.59 -3.35
N MET A 197 1.65 0.65 -4.69
CA MET A 197 2.85 1.03 -5.44
C MET A 197 3.36 2.43 -5.08
N ALA A 198 2.46 3.40 -4.90
CA ALA A 198 2.82 4.76 -4.48
C ALA A 198 3.38 4.82 -3.05
N GLN A 199 2.91 3.93 -2.18
CA GLN A 199 3.40 3.80 -0.81
C GLN A 199 4.76 3.08 -0.73
N GLU A 200 4.98 2.07 -1.56
CA GLU A 200 6.17 1.19 -1.50
C GLU A 200 7.28 1.62 -2.48
N GLY A 201 7.04 1.46 -3.79
CA GLY A 201 8.08 1.50 -4.83
C GLY A 201 8.18 2.81 -5.62
N LEU A 202 7.31 3.79 -5.38
CA LEU A 202 7.31 5.09 -6.07
C LEU A 202 7.17 5.00 -7.61
N GLY A 203 6.65 3.88 -8.10
CA GLY A 203 6.53 3.57 -9.52
C GLY A 203 7.84 3.16 -10.21
N ASP A 204 8.95 2.99 -9.48
CA ASP A 204 10.25 2.57 -10.00
C ASP A 204 10.47 1.06 -9.80
N PRO A 205 10.51 0.25 -10.89
CA PRO A 205 10.70 -1.19 -10.77
C PRO A 205 12.12 -1.58 -10.33
N THR A 206 13.12 -0.71 -10.49
CA THR A 206 14.52 -0.99 -10.14
C THR A 206 14.80 -0.82 -8.65
N LEU A 207 14.02 0.02 -7.99
CA LEU A 207 14.33 0.54 -6.67
C LEU A 207 14.12 -0.54 -5.59
N PRO A 208 15.18 -0.95 -4.88
CA PRO A 208 15.03 -1.86 -3.74
C PRO A 208 14.28 -1.17 -2.61
N ASN A 209 13.68 -1.93 -1.69
CA ASN A 209 13.08 -1.34 -0.51
C ASN A 209 14.18 -0.78 0.41
N ILE A 210 14.11 0.53 0.67
CA ILE A 210 15.23 1.30 1.24
C ILE A 210 15.07 1.42 2.73
N MET A 211 16.05 0.91 3.48
CA MET A 211 16.13 1.13 4.92
C MET A 211 16.97 2.34 5.28
N ARG A 212 18.08 2.55 4.56
CA ARG A 212 19.04 3.60 4.89
C ARG A 212 19.67 4.20 3.63
N ARG A 213 19.84 5.53 3.67
CA ARG A 213 20.64 6.29 2.72
C ARG A 213 21.75 7.02 3.47
N LYS A 214 22.90 7.20 2.83
CA LYS A 214 23.96 8.09 3.30
C LYS A 214 24.22 9.14 2.22
N THR A 215 24.38 10.39 2.63
CA THR A 215 24.88 11.44 1.75
C THR A 215 26.39 11.27 1.64
N ASP A 216 26.89 11.15 0.42
CA ASP A 216 28.31 11.25 0.15
C ASP A 216 28.75 12.70 0.37
N GLU A 217 29.68 12.92 1.30
CA GLU A 217 30.09 14.26 1.74
C GLU A 217 30.85 15.03 0.66
N LYS A 218 31.47 14.33 -0.31
CA LYS A 218 32.25 14.95 -1.39
C LYS A 218 31.36 15.38 -2.56
N THR A 219 30.35 14.58 -2.88
CA THR A 219 29.50 14.77 -4.07
C THR A 219 28.10 15.29 -3.74
N GLY A 220 27.69 15.27 -2.46
CA GLY A 220 26.33 15.58 -2.03
C GLY A 220 25.29 14.53 -2.43
N GLN A 221 25.69 13.43 -3.08
CA GLN A 221 24.76 12.42 -3.61
C GLN A 221 24.28 11.46 -2.52
N LYS A 222 22.99 11.09 -2.56
CA LYS A 222 22.41 10.12 -1.61
C LYS A 222 22.55 8.69 -2.12
N LYS A 223 23.48 7.93 -1.55
CA LYS A 223 23.65 6.49 -1.82
C LYS A 223 22.76 5.63 -0.93
N ILE A 224 22.17 4.57 -1.48
CA ILE A 224 21.44 3.55 -0.69
C ILE A 224 22.48 2.66 -0.01
N THR A 225 22.42 2.55 1.31
CA THR A 225 23.40 1.76 2.09
C THR A 225 22.81 0.52 2.73
N GLN A 226 21.48 0.41 2.79
CA GLN A 226 20.80 -0.75 3.36
C GLN A 226 19.42 -0.95 2.75
N SER A 227 19.09 -2.22 2.46
CA SER A 227 17.79 -2.70 2.01
C SER A 227 17.32 -3.87 2.86
N ASP A 228 16.00 -4.03 3.00
CA ASP A 228 15.39 -5.13 3.75
C ASP A 228 15.12 -6.40 2.92
N GLY A 229 15.51 -6.41 1.65
CA GLY A 229 15.30 -7.55 0.73
C GLY A 229 14.00 -7.48 -0.08
N GLY A 230 13.10 -6.54 0.22
CA GLY A 230 11.92 -6.23 -0.59
C GLY A 230 12.31 -5.61 -1.94
N LEU A 231 11.64 -6.03 -3.01
CA LEU A 231 11.99 -5.64 -4.38
C LEU A 231 10.77 -5.53 -5.30
N GLY A 232 10.92 -4.76 -6.39
CA GLY A 232 9.91 -4.55 -7.41
C GLY A 232 8.92 -3.43 -7.05
N LEU A 233 7.94 -3.18 -7.93
CA LEU A 233 7.04 -2.03 -7.83
C LEU A 233 6.24 -1.93 -6.52
N ILE A 234 5.95 -3.07 -5.88
CA ILE A 234 5.16 -3.15 -4.63
C ILE A 234 5.94 -3.90 -3.52
N HIS A 235 7.27 -3.96 -3.64
CA HIS A 235 8.21 -4.49 -2.63
C HIS A 235 7.81 -5.83 -1.97
N ILE A 236 7.72 -6.90 -2.77
CA ILE A 236 7.55 -8.26 -2.23
C ILE A 236 8.89 -8.80 -1.69
N GLN A 237 8.83 -9.39 -0.50
CA GLN A 237 9.95 -10.09 0.13
C GLN A 237 10.36 -11.35 -0.64
N GLY A 238 11.65 -11.67 -0.66
CA GLY A 238 12.22 -12.75 -1.47
C GLY A 238 11.56 -14.10 -1.24
N ALA A 239 11.45 -14.54 0.02
CA ALA A 239 10.82 -15.82 0.36
C ALA A 239 9.33 -15.87 -0.01
N ASN A 240 8.61 -14.75 0.04
CA ASN A 240 7.21 -14.69 -0.40
C ASN A 240 7.12 -14.80 -1.92
N ALA A 241 8.00 -14.14 -2.68
CA ALA A 241 8.06 -14.29 -4.13
C ALA A 241 8.38 -15.74 -4.55
N GLU A 242 9.34 -16.39 -3.89
CA GLU A 242 9.68 -17.81 -4.12
C GLU A 242 8.49 -18.74 -3.89
N ASP A 243 7.76 -18.55 -2.77
CA ASP A 243 6.56 -19.31 -2.45
C ASP A 243 5.44 -19.13 -3.49
N TYR A 244 5.53 -18.12 -4.35
CA TYR A 244 4.60 -17.79 -5.43
C TYR A 244 5.17 -18.07 -6.84
N GLY A 245 6.23 -18.88 -6.90
CA GLY A 245 6.80 -19.43 -8.12
C GLY A 245 7.71 -18.48 -8.88
N LEU A 246 8.11 -17.35 -8.28
CA LEU A 246 9.09 -16.46 -8.90
C LEU A 246 10.51 -16.96 -8.67
N LYS A 247 11.36 -16.77 -9.68
CA LYS A 247 12.82 -16.89 -9.55
C LYS A 247 13.34 -15.69 -8.77
N VAL A 248 14.00 -15.94 -7.65
CA VAL A 248 14.59 -14.91 -6.78
C VAL A 248 16.08 -15.19 -6.65
N ILE A 249 16.89 -14.14 -6.54
CA ILE A 249 18.32 -14.31 -6.26
C ILE A 249 18.49 -15.03 -4.94
N GLN A 250 19.20 -16.15 -4.95
CA GLN A 250 19.46 -16.88 -3.73
C GLN A 250 20.61 -16.24 -2.94
N THR A 251 20.40 -16.07 -1.64
CA THR A 251 21.48 -15.70 -0.71
C THR A 251 22.53 -16.80 -0.60
N LYS A 252 22.10 -18.06 -0.63
CA LYS A 252 22.94 -19.25 -0.72
C LYS A 252 22.44 -20.20 -1.81
N PRO A 253 23.30 -20.72 -2.71
CA PRO A 253 22.86 -21.61 -3.78
C PRO A 253 22.09 -22.82 -3.26
N GLY A 254 20.92 -23.10 -3.84
CA GLY A 254 20.08 -24.25 -3.48
C GLY A 254 19.20 -24.06 -2.24
N GLU A 255 19.37 -22.98 -1.46
CA GLU A 255 18.57 -22.69 -0.27
C GLU A 255 17.46 -21.66 -0.57
N LYS A 256 16.36 -21.74 0.19
CA LYS A 256 15.33 -20.68 0.18
C LYS A 256 15.83 -19.44 0.88
N ASN A 257 15.36 -18.27 0.43
CA ASN A 257 15.67 -17.02 1.11
C ASN A 257 14.97 -16.90 2.48
N SER A 258 15.43 -15.96 3.29
CA SER A 258 14.92 -15.81 4.66
C SER A 258 13.47 -15.34 4.67
N ARG A 259 12.68 -15.89 5.61
CA ARG A 259 11.32 -15.42 5.93
C ARG A 259 11.30 -14.28 6.94
N ALA A 260 12.47 -13.81 7.37
CA ALA A 260 12.55 -12.64 8.24
C ALA A 260 11.90 -11.44 7.56
N MET A 261 11.30 -10.55 8.36
CA MET A 261 10.74 -9.29 7.87
C MET A 261 11.80 -8.40 7.20
N GLN A 262 13.07 -8.60 7.54
CA GLN A 262 14.21 -7.91 6.95
C GLN A 262 15.29 -8.93 6.57
N ASP A 263 15.37 -9.28 5.29
CA ASP A 263 16.46 -10.09 4.74
C ASP A 263 17.58 -9.17 4.23
N THR A 264 18.39 -8.66 5.15
CA THR A 264 19.50 -7.76 4.81
C THR A 264 20.61 -8.45 4.00
N ILE A 265 20.70 -9.78 4.01
CA ILE A 265 21.68 -10.52 3.20
C ILE A 265 21.23 -10.48 1.74
N LEU A 266 19.95 -10.77 1.49
CA LEU A 266 19.35 -10.60 0.17
C LEU A 266 19.42 -9.13 -0.27
N GLY A 267 19.10 -8.20 0.64
CA GLY A 267 19.21 -6.76 0.40
C GLY A 267 20.60 -6.32 -0.06
N LYS A 268 21.68 -6.87 0.52
CA LYS A 268 23.06 -6.59 0.06
C LYS A 268 23.31 -7.09 -1.37
N LYS A 269 22.84 -8.28 -1.74
CA LYS A 269 22.98 -8.80 -3.11
C LYS A 269 22.21 -7.96 -4.12
N ILE A 270 20.99 -7.56 -3.77
CA ILE A 270 20.16 -6.67 -4.59
C ILE A 270 20.87 -5.33 -4.81
N LEU A 271 21.39 -4.71 -3.75
CA LEU A 271 22.12 -3.44 -3.85
C LEU A 271 23.37 -3.58 -4.70
N SER A 272 24.12 -4.67 -4.56
CA SER A 272 25.27 -4.93 -5.40
C SER A 272 24.89 -4.92 -6.88
N LEU A 273 23.84 -5.64 -7.29
CA LEU A 273 23.40 -5.64 -8.69
C LEU A 273 22.87 -4.27 -9.16
N TYR A 274 22.08 -3.60 -8.33
CA TYR A 274 21.54 -2.27 -8.62
C TYR A 274 22.65 -1.21 -8.82
N GLU A 275 23.76 -1.32 -8.08
CA GLU A 275 24.92 -0.43 -8.25
C GLU A 275 25.65 -0.65 -9.58
N HIS A 276 25.62 -1.86 -10.15
CA HIS A 276 26.25 -2.16 -11.43
C HIS A 276 25.36 -1.81 -12.63
N THR A 277 24.04 -1.96 -12.49
CA THR A 277 23.10 -1.62 -13.55
C THR A 277 21.71 -1.31 -13.02
N GLN A 278 21.05 -0.33 -13.63
CA GLN A 278 19.62 -0.02 -13.43
C GLN A 278 18.78 -0.44 -14.64
N ASP A 279 19.35 -1.25 -15.54
CA ASP A 279 18.62 -1.81 -16.65
C ASP A 279 17.74 -2.97 -16.16
N THR A 280 16.44 -2.72 -16.04
CA THR A 280 15.42 -3.69 -15.62
C THR A 280 15.45 -4.97 -16.43
N ASN A 281 15.74 -4.94 -17.73
CA ASN A 281 15.82 -6.14 -18.55
C ASN A 281 17.02 -7.01 -18.16
N LYS A 282 18.14 -6.40 -17.76
CA LYS A 282 19.31 -7.14 -17.25
C LYS A 282 19.04 -7.67 -15.85
N LEU A 283 18.51 -6.83 -14.98
CA LEU A 283 18.21 -7.18 -13.59
C LEU A 283 17.18 -8.31 -13.49
N ALA A 284 16.12 -8.27 -14.31
CA ALA A 284 15.07 -9.29 -14.33
C ALA A 284 15.56 -10.69 -14.74
N LYS A 285 16.76 -10.83 -15.32
CA LYS A 285 17.38 -12.15 -15.57
C LYS A 285 17.85 -12.82 -14.27
N TYR A 286 18.18 -12.02 -13.25
CA TYR A 286 18.65 -12.52 -11.95
C TYR A 286 17.48 -12.74 -10.99
N ASP A 287 16.51 -11.82 -10.97
CA ASP A 287 15.35 -11.84 -10.07
C ASP A 287 14.08 -11.41 -10.80
N ASP A 288 13.08 -12.28 -10.85
CA ASP A 288 11.80 -12.01 -11.52
C ASP A 288 11.09 -10.77 -10.96
N ARG A 289 11.37 -10.37 -9.70
CA ARG A 289 10.75 -9.18 -9.09
C ARG A 289 11.17 -7.87 -9.75
N TRP A 290 12.22 -7.85 -10.57
CA TRP A 290 12.55 -6.68 -11.41
C TRP A 290 11.75 -6.62 -12.72
N ASN A 291 11.08 -7.70 -13.13
CA ASN A 291 10.11 -7.65 -14.21
C ASN A 291 8.83 -6.96 -13.68
N PRO A 292 8.43 -5.78 -14.19
CA PRO A 292 7.26 -5.05 -13.71
C PRO A 292 5.98 -5.88 -13.69
N VAL A 293 5.74 -6.67 -14.74
CA VAL A 293 4.54 -7.51 -14.90
C VAL A 293 4.51 -8.59 -13.83
N LEU A 294 5.60 -9.32 -13.66
CA LEU A 294 5.70 -10.37 -12.63
C LEU A 294 5.64 -9.78 -11.21
N ALA A 295 6.22 -8.60 -10.99
CA ALA A 295 6.22 -7.93 -9.70
C ALA A 295 4.81 -7.50 -9.26
N VAL A 296 4.02 -6.93 -10.16
CA VAL A 296 2.63 -6.54 -9.87
C VAL A 296 1.75 -7.79 -9.74
N ASP A 297 1.92 -8.78 -10.63
CA ASP A 297 1.15 -10.02 -10.57
C ASP A 297 1.36 -10.77 -9.24
N VAL A 298 2.61 -10.94 -8.79
CA VAL A 298 2.87 -11.63 -7.51
C VAL A 298 2.31 -10.87 -6.32
N ALA A 299 2.36 -9.53 -6.34
CA ALA A 299 1.76 -8.71 -5.30
C ALA A 299 0.24 -8.86 -5.27
N ALA A 300 -0.40 -8.90 -6.45
CA ALA A 300 -1.83 -9.12 -6.59
C ALA A 300 -2.26 -10.50 -6.07
N ARG A 301 -1.57 -11.57 -6.50
CA ARG A 301 -1.82 -12.94 -6.01
C ARG A 301 -1.61 -13.06 -4.52
N PHE A 302 -0.55 -12.48 -3.98
CA PHE A 302 -0.27 -12.50 -2.54
C PHE A 302 -1.31 -11.73 -1.74
N LEU A 303 -1.71 -10.53 -2.19
CA LEU A 303 -2.78 -9.76 -1.55
C LEU A 303 -4.11 -10.51 -1.59
N ARG A 304 -4.44 -11.15 -2.72
CA ARG A 304 -5.65 -11.97 -2.84
C ARG A 304 -5.62 -13.17 -1.92
N ASP A 305 -4.49 -13.86 -1.77
CA ASP A 305 -4.34 -14.96 -0.81
C ASP A 305 -4.50 -14.46 0.64
N MET A 306 -3.99 -13.26 0.96
CA MET A 306 -4.24 -12.66 2.28
C MET A 306 -5.71 -12.35 2.50
N TYR A 307 -6.41 -11.85 1.47
CA TYR A 307 -7.84 -11.63 1.50
C TYR A 307 -8.59 -12.94 1.74
N GLU A 308 -8.33 -14.00 0.98
CA GLU A 308 -9.04 -15.28 1.11
C GLU A 308 -8.80 -15.96 2.45
N ARG A 309 -7.55 -15.94 2.96
CA ARG A 309 -7.20 -16.66 4.19
C ARG A 309 -7.49 -15.89 5.48
N TYR A 310 -7.52 -14.56 5.41
CA TYR A 310 -7.58 -13.73 6.62
C TYR A 310 -8.59 -12.59 6.57
N GLY A 311 -8.97 -12.15 5.37
CA GLY A 311 -9.81 -10.99 5.13
C GLY A 311 -11.29 -11.32 4.93
N ALA A 312 -11.63 -12.39 4.21
CA ALA A 312 -12.99 -12.69 3.76
C ALA A 312 -14.04 -12.65 4.90
N ASP A 313 -13.70 -13.18 6.06
CA ASP A 313 -14.60 -13.23 7.24
C ASP A 313 -14.61 -11.92 8.05
N LYS A 314 -14.00 -10.85 7.55
CA LYS A 314 -13.92 -9.54 8.24
C LYS A 314 -14.93 -8.53 7.72
N GLY A 315 -15.91 -8.99 6.94
CA GLY A 315 -16.99 -8.17 6.41
C GLY A 315 -16.44 -7.02 5.56
N LYS A 316 -16.96 -5.81 5.79
CA LYS A 316 -16.62 -4.61 5.02
C LYS A 316 -15.13 -4.27 5.03
N ASP A 317 -14.40 -4.61 6.08
CA ASP A 317 -12.97 -4.27 6.23
C ASP A 317 -12.01 -5.32 5.65
N ALA A 318 -12.51 -6.32 4.92
CA ALA A 318 -11.72 -7.46 4.45
C ALA A 318 -10.41 -7.08 3.74
N TRP A 319 -10.46 -6.09 2.84
CA TRP A 319 -9.28 -5.58 2.13
C TRP A 319 -8.30 -4.85 3.04
N ILE A 320 -8.78 -4.12 4.04
CA ILE A 320 -7.91 -3.47 5.04
C ILE A 320 -7.17 -4.52 5.87
N TYR A 321 -7.82 -5.63 6.20
CA TYR A 321 -7.14 -6.76 6.85
C TYR A 321 -6.11 -7.42 5.94
N ALA A 322 -6.42 -7.61 4.65
CA ALA A 322 -5.48 -8.16 3.67
C ALA A 322 -4.21 -7.29 3.54
N LEU A 323 -4.35 -5.96 3.45
CA LEU A 323 -3.21 -5.01 3.43
C LEU A 323 -2.32 -5.10 4.67
N ASN A 324 -2.93 -5.25 5.84
CA ASN A 324 -2.18 -5.37 7.09
C ASN A 324 -1.41 -6.70 7.14
N ARG A 325 -1.99 -7.78 6.60
CA ARG A 325 -1.30 -9.06 6.46
C ARG A 325 -0.17 -8.99 5.42
N TYR A 326 -0.39 -8.29 4.31
CA TYR A 326 0.60 -8.06 3.27
C TYR A 326 1.87 -7.42 3.85
N SER A 327 1.71 -6.33 4.60
CA SER A 327 2.84 -5.56 5.15
C SER A 327 3.50 -6.21 6.38
N GLY A 328 2.86 -7.21 7.00
CA GLY A 328 3.28 -7.76 8.30
C GLY A 328 3.16 -6.79 9.47
N ARG A 329 2.58 -5.60 9.27
CA ARG A 329 2.48 -4.54 10.29
C ARG A 329 1.17 -4.61 11.07
N LYS A 330 1.16 -4.00 12.26
CA LYS A 330 -0.07 -3.80 13.03
C LYS A 330 -0.97 -2.75 12.36
N ARG A 331 -2.27 -2.93 12.55
CA ARG A 331 -3.43 -2.53 11.74
C ARG A 331 -3.54 -1.11 11.14
N THR A 332 -2.76 -0.09 11.53
CA THR A 332 -3.15 1.31 11.28
C THR A 332 -2.18 2.20 10.50
N ASP A 333 -0.86 2.00 10.51
CA ASP A 333 0.04 2.95 9.82
C ASP A 333 0.11 2.71 8.31
N TYR A 334 0.22 1.45 7.90
CA TYR A 334 0.32 1.08 6.50
C TYR A 334 -0.97 1.32 5.73
N ALA A 335 -2.07 0.72 6.18
CA ALA A 335 -3.36 0.83 5.50
C ALA A 335 -3.84 2.29 5.40
N THR A 336 -3.59 3.13 6.42
CA THR A 336 -3.93 4.57 6.37
C THR A 336 -3.15 5.30 5.27
N LYS A 337 -1.86 4.98 5.08
CA LYS A 337 -1.06 5.58 4.01
C LYS A 337 -1.52 5.11 2.63
N VAL A 338 -1.85 3.82 2.49
CA VAL A 338 -2.42 3.29 1.25
C VAL A 338 -3.76 3.98 0.96
N ILE A 339 -4.65 4.10 1.95
CA ILE A 339 -5.93 4.82 1.79
C ILE A 339 -5.70 6.27 1.32
N SER A 340 -4.71 6.98 1.87
CA SER A 340 -4.37 8.33 1.41
C SER A 340 -4.09 8.38 -0.08
N TYR A 341 -3.26 7.49 -0.62
CA TYR A 341 -3.01 7.44 -2.08
C TYR A 341 -4.23 6.95 -2.85
N TRP A 342 -4.96 5.99 -2.30
CA TRP A 342 -6.13 5.40 -2.93
C TRP A 342 -7.24 6.44 -3.16
N THR A 343 -7.57 7.26 -2.17
CA THR A 343 -8.57 8.34 -2.35
C THR A 343 -8.11 9.38 -3.36
N LEU A 344 -6.82 9.72 -3.38
CA LEU A 344 -6.30 10.70 -4.33
C LEU A 344 -6.36 10.18 -5.77
N LEU A 345 -6.04 8.90 -5.98
CA LEU A 345 -6.17 8.24 -7.28
C LEU A 345 -7.64 8.14 -7.72
N ASP A 346 -8.52 7.75 -6.80
CA ASP A 346 -9.97 7.65 -7.03
C ASP A 346 -10.57 9.01 -7.42
N GLN A 347 -10.27 10.08 -6.66
CA GLN A 347 -10.72 11.44 -6.98
C GLN A 347 -10.13 11.97 -8.30
N TYR A 348 -8.91 11.56 -8.65
CA TYR A 348 -8.27 11.94 -9.91
C TYR A 348 -8.97 11.32 -11.11
N GLU A 349 -9.38 10.07 -11.00
CA GLU A 349 -9.98 9.32 -12.11
C GLU A 349 -11.50 9.49 -12.20
N TYR A 350 -12.20 9.57 -11.06
CA TYR A 350 -13.65 9.51 -10.98
C TYR A 350 -14.31 10.78 -10.43
N GLY A 351 -13.51 11.75 -9.97
CA GLY A 351 -14.02 13.00 -9.42
C GLY A 351 -14.84 12.77 -8.14
N GLU A 352 -16.12 13.14 -8.17
CA GLU A 352 -17.05 12.95 -7.04
C GLU A 352 -17.63 11.53 -6.96
N LYS A 353 -17.61 10.78 -8.07
CA LYS A 353 -17.97 9.36 -8.06
C LYS A 353 -16.80 8.61 -7.41
N SER A 354 -17.08 7.68 -6.50
CA SER A 354 -16.03 6.90 -5.82
C SER A 354 -16.17 5.41 -6.10
N GLN A 355 -15.05 4.76 -6.42
CA GLN A 355 -14.97 3.31 -6.57
C GLN A 355 -14.46 2.60 -5.31
N ILE A 356 -14.15 3.38 -4.27
CA ILE A 356 -13.71 2.85 -3.00
C ILE A 356 -14.89 2.13 -2.32
N PRO A 357 -14.72 0.85 -1.90
CA PRO A 357 -15.76 0.12 -1.20
C PRO A 357 -16.18 0.79 0.11
N ASP A 358 -17.43 0.56 0.54
CA ASP A 358 -17.87 0.93 1.87
C ASP A 358 -17.14 0.12 2.95
N PHE A 359 -16.58 0.81 3.95
CA PHE A 359 -15.93 0.17 5.09
C PHE A 359 -16.73 0.33 6.40
N SER A 360 -16.17 -0.17 7.51
CA SER A 360 -16.65 0.22 8.85
C SER A 360 -16.56 1.73 9.05
N LYS A 361 -17.31 2.26 10.03
CA LYS A 361 -17.28 3.69 10.36
C LYS A 361 -15.86 4.21 10.57
N GLU A 362 -15.03 3.47 11.30
CA GLU A 362 -13.67 3.89 11.63
C GLU A 362 -12.77 4.04 10.40
N VAL A 363 -12.91 3.15 9.42
CA VAL A 363 -12.12 3.23 8.18
C VAL A 363 -12.70 4.31 7.27
N ASN A 364 -14.03 4.41 7.18
CA ASN A 364 -14.69 5.46 6.40
C ASN A 364 -14.36 6.87 6.92
N ASP A 365 -14.15 7.05 8.23
CA ASP A 365 -13.71 8.33 8.78
C ASP A 365 -12.32 8.73 8.24
N VAL A 366 -11.43 7.75 8.02
CA VAL A 366 -10.11 7.98 7.39
C VAL A 366 -10.26 8.30 5.90
N VAL A 367 -11.11 7.56 5.18
CA VAL A 367 -11.42 7.82 3.75
C VAL A 367 -11.97 9.23 3.58
N LYS A 368 -12.97 9.62 4.39
CA LYS A 368 -13.59 10.95 4.37
C LYS A 368 -12.58 12.05 4.66
N LYS A 369 -11.70 11.87 5.65
CA LYS A 369 -10.64 12.82 5.96
C LYS A 369 -9.79 13.14 4.72
N TYR A 370 -9.38 12.11 3.97
CA TYR A 370 -8.52 12.30 2.81
C TYR A 370 -9.26 12.77 1.56
N THR A 371 -10.55 12.45 1.45
CA THR A 371 -11.42 12.90 0.35
C THR A 371 -11.81 14.37 0.52
N ALA A 372 -11.98 14.84 1.76
CA ALA A 372 -12.30 16.25 2.06
C ALA A 372 -11.15 17.22 1.76
N ASP A 373 -9.91 16.73 1.66
CA ASP A 373 -8.74 17.55 1.33
C ASP A 373 -8.63 17.76 -0.19
N THR A 374 -9.42 18.69 -0.70
CA THR A 374 -9.48 19.04 -2.13
C THR A 374 -8.18 19.65 -2.67
N SER A 375 -7.33 20.19 -1.79
CA SER A 375 -6.05 20.80 -2.18
C SER A 375 -5.12 19.78 -2.86
N ARG A 376 -5.18 18.52 -2.44
CA ARG A 376 -4.36 17.42 -2.94
C ARG A 376 -4.67 17.09 -4.40
N ILE A 377 -5.96 17.02 -4.72
CA ILE A 377 -6.39 16.72 -6.09
C ILE A 377 -6.16 17.91 -7.02
N THR A 378 -6.43 19.15 -6.56
CA THR A 378 -6.10 20.35 -7.33
C THR A 378 -4.60 20.42 -7.63
N THR A 379 -3.75 20.16 -6.63
CA THR A 379 -2.30 20.11 -6.82
C THR A 379 -1.90 19.05 -7.84
N LEU A 380 -2.45 17.84 -7.74
CA LEU A 380 -2.14 16.76 -8.67
C LEU A 380 -2.54 17.12 -10.12
N LYS A 381 -3.76 17.63 -10.33
CA LYS A 381 -4.24 18.05 -11.66
C LYS A 381 -3.35 19.13 -12.26
N ASN A 382 -3.07 20.20 -11.50
CA ASN A 382 -2.19 21.27 -11.96
C ASN A 382 -0.79 20.76 -12.32
N LYS A 383 -0.24 19.81 -11.55
CA LYS A 383 1.07 19.21 -11.86
C LYS A 383 1.01 18.36 -13.13
N VAL A 384 -0.03 17.55 -13.29
CA VAL A 384 -0.26 16.76 -14.51
C VAL A 384 -0.32 17.66 -15.74
N ASP A 385 -1.10 18.75 -15.66
CA ASP A 385 -1.29 19.69 -16.77
C ASP A 385 -0.01 20.47 -17.10
N SER A 386 0.85 20.70 -16.10
CA SER A 386 2.13 21.40 -16.29
C SER A 386 3.25 20.55 -16.90
N VAL A 387 3.08 19.21 -16.94
CA VAL A 387 4.12 18.31 -17.43
C VAL A 387 4.12 18.27 -18.96
N SER A 388 5.30 18.49 -19.52
CA SER A 388 5.62 18.20 -20.91
C SER A 388 6.77 17.21 -21.00
N ILE A 389 6.81 16.48 -22.11
CA ILE A 389 7.85 15.53 -22.44
C ILE A 389 8.34 15.77 -23.87
N GLU A 390 9.57 15.32 -24.14
CA GLU A 390 10.10 15.17 -25.49
C GLU A 390 10.47 13.70 -25.68
N LEU A 391 9.83 13.04 -26.65
CA LEU A 391 10.11 11.65 -27.02
C LEU A 391 10.72 11.63 -28.41
N ASN A 392 12.01 11.28 -28.50
CA ASN A 392 12.78 11.28 -29.75
C ASN A 392 12.64 12.59 -30.53
N GLY A 393 12.77 13.74 -29.84
CA GLY A 393 12.59 15.07 -30.46
C GLY A 393 11.14 15.53 -30.62
N THR A 394 10.16 14.65 -30.38
CA THR A 394 8.74 14.98 -30.57
C THR A 394 8.07 15.38 -29.24
N PRO A 395 7.55 16.61 -29.11
CA PRO A 395 6.90 17.06 -27.89
C PRO A 395 5.62 16.26 -27.57
N GLY A 396 5.21 16.30 -26.31
CA GLY A 396 3.94 15.74 -25.83
C GLY A 396 3.66 16.11 -24.37
N GLY A 397 2.45 15.80 -23.91
CA GLY A 397 2.05 15.98 -22.52
C GLY A 397 2.08 14.68 -21.72
N PHE A 398 1.49 14.72 -20.52
CA PHE A 398 1.42 13.58 -19.62
C PHE A 398 0.72 12.35 -20.23
N LYS A 399 -0.28 12.53 -21.10
CA LYS A 399 -0.94 11.41 -21.80
C LYS A 399 0.04 10.58 -22.64
N LYS A 400 0.88 11.25 -23.46
CA LYS A 400 1.92 10.59 -24.28
C LYS A 400 2.95 9.87 -23.42
N TYR A 401 3.26 10.41 -22.23
CA TYR A 401 4.09 9.75 -21.23
C TYR A 401 3.47 8.43 -20.76
N LEU A 402 2.17 8.40 -20.45
CA LEU A 402 1.47 7.18 -20.03
C LEU A 402 1.42 6.13 -21.15
N GLU A 403 1.15 6.55 -22.38
CA GLU A 403 1.13 5.67 -23.57
C GLU A 403 2.51 5.03 -23.81
N TYR A 404 3.58 5.81 -23.72
CA TYR A 404 4.95 5.31 -23.85
C TYR A 404 5.24 4.19 -22.83
N PHE A 405 4.94 4.42 -21.54
CA PHE A 405 5.19 3.43 -20.50
C PHE A 405 4.25 2.23 -20.54
N THR A 406 3.05 2.40 -21.10
CA THR A 406 2.13 1.28 -21.35
C THR A 406 2.67 0.38 -22.45
N ASN A 407 3.19 0.94 -23.54
CA ASN A 407 3.82 0.18 -24.61
C ASN A 407 5.13 -0.49 -24.15
N GLU A 408 5.87 0.16 -23.25
CA GLU A 408 7.07 -0.42 -22.63
C GLU A 408 6.76 -1.75 -21.92
N LEU A 409 5.56 -1.91 -21.35
CA LEU A 409 5.17 -3.15 -20.64
C LEU A 409 5.23 -4.40 -21.52
N ASN A 410 5.06 -4.25 -22.84
CA ASN A 410 5.06 -5.37 -23.77
C ASN A 410 6.41 -6.10 -23.79
N GLN A 411 7.52 -5.39 -23.55
CA GLN A 411 8.85 -6.04 -23.46
C GLN A 411 8.99 -6.94 -22.23
N TYR A 412 8.10 -6.81 -21.25
CA TYR A 412 8.08 -7.61 -20.04
C TYR A 412 7.00 -8.71 -20.08
N GLY A 413 6.37 -8.94 -21.24
CA GLY A 413 5.36 -9.99 -21.43
C GLY A 413 3.93 -9.57 -21.08
N PHE A 414 3.60 -8.27 -21.12
CA PHE A 414 2.27 -7.78 -20.73
C PHE A 414 1.13 -8.27 -21.64
N GLU A 415 1.36 -8.45 -22.94
CA GLU A 415 0.36 -9.06 -23.84
C GLU A 415 0.05 -10.52 -23.47
N ALA A 416 1.08 -11.30 -23.16
CA ALA A 416 0.91 -12.66 -22.66
C ALA A 416 0.19 -12.65 -21.30
N TYR A 417 0.53 -11.67 -20.45
CA TYR A 417 -0.18 -11.47 -19.20
C TYR A 417 -1.66 -11.23 -19.45
N LYS A 418 -2.09 -10.22 -20.22
CA LYS A 418 -3.52 -9.93 -20.51
C LYS A 418 -4.32 -11.17 -20.93
N LYS A 419 -3.72 -12.10 -21.67
CA LYS A 419 -4.36 -13.36 -22.10
C LYS A 419 -4.51 -14.39 -20.98
N HIS A 420 -3.70 -14.31 -19.93
CA HIS A 420 -3.78 -15.18 -18.76
C HIS A 420 -5.00 -14.82 -17.89
N ASN A 421 -5.96 -15.74 -17.80
CA ASN A 421 -7.16 -15.59 -16.97
C ASN A 421 -7.20 -16.66 -15.89
N PRO A 422 -6.84 -16.34 -14.63
CA PRO A 422 -6.95 -17.30 -13.54
C PRO A 422 -8.43 -17.64 -13.31
N THR A 423 -8.79 -18.92 -13.38
CA THR A 423 -10.17 -19.37 -13.18
C THR A 423 -10.43 -19.67 -11.70
N PRO A 424 -11.33 -18.95 -11.02
CA PRO A 424 -11.71 -19.29 -9.65
C PRO A 424 -12.33 -20.69 -9.59
N GLN A 425 -12.19 -21.36 -8.46
CA GLN A 425 -12.86 -22.64 -8.22
C GLN A 425 -14.37 -22.38 -8.11
N ASN A 426 -15.17 -23.13 -8.87
CA ASN A 426 -16.61 -23.21 -8.64
C ASN A 426 -16.80 -23.90 -7.29
N GLN A 427 -17.54 -23.26 -6.38
CA GLN A 427 -17.87 -23.83 -5.08
C GLN A 427 -18.78 -25.04 -5.22
#